data_AF-A0A1M5MF07-F1
#
_entry.id   AF-A0A1M5MF07-F1
#
_cell.length_a   1.000
_cell.length_b   1.000
_cell.length_c   1.000
_cell.angle_alpha   90.00
_cell.angle_beta   90.00
_cell.angle_gamma   90.00
#
_symmetry.space_group_name_H-M   'P 1'
#
loop_
_entity.id
_entity.type
_entity.pdbx_description
1 polymer ?
#
loop_
_entity_poly.entity_id
_entity_poly.type
_entity_poly.pdbx_seq_one_letter_code
_entity_poly.pdbx_strand_id
1 'polypeptide(L)'
;MFLKQLLEDDFNQIVDERLSDASEELANSPYNTKLGLNMADDARKVVAGQLGIQSFHKKYHASLMKEFGEHVAQEAPHTKGNKGVKWGMVIDLQKCVGCDSCTVACKAENRTPPGISYNVVLEREVGEFPHLSKVNLPMPCMHCDNPPCVQVCPVRATFKLDNGIVTIDNDRCIGCRYCIVACPYGARSYDFGESYEDEMLGFNDVTSPEYGIERGKREPKKTPIGTVRKCNFCLHRLERGEEPACVETCIGDARFFGDLNDPNSTVAKLANNPRAFRLKSDLGAGPNVIYLK
;
A
#
# COMPACT_ATOMS: atom_id res chain seq x y z
N MET A 1 -4.53 32.01 20.94
CA MET A 1 -3.54 30.93 21.12
C MET A 1 -3.73 30.00 19.94
N PHE A 2 -2.88 30.13 18.92
CA PHE A 2 -3.02 29.35 17.69
C PHE A 2 -2.52 27.93 17.97
N LEU A 3 -3.38 26.93 17.76
CA LEU A 3 -2.97 25.53 17.71
C LEU A 3 -1.80 25.40 16.74
N LYS A 4 -0.71 24.73 17.18
CA LYS A 4 0.45 24.47 16.32
C LYS A 4 -0.04 23.70 15.10
N GLN A 5 -0.04 24.37 13.94
CA GLN A 5 -0.41 23.71 12.69
C GLN A 5 0.68 22.71 12.36
N LEU A 6 0.32 21.43 12.21
CA LEU A 6 1.26 20.41 11.81
C LEU A 6 1.83 20.70 10.42
N LEU A 7 3.13 20.49 10.29
CA LEU A 7 3.86 20.54 9.03
C LEU A 7 3.95 19.14 8.41
N GLU A 8 4.37 19.07 7.15
CA GLU A 8 4.52 17.80 6.42
C GLU A 8 5.45 16.82 7.15
N ASP A 9 6.52 17.34 7.75
CA ASP A 9 7.49 16.53 8.52
C ASP A 9 6.86 15.90 9.77
N ASP A 10 5.93 16.58 10.43
CA ASP A 10 5.23 16.01 11.59
C ASP A 10 4.38 14.80 11.17
N PHE A 11 3.74 14.86 10.00
CA PHE A 11 3.00 13.71 9.45
C PHE A 11 3.93 12.58 9.01
N ASN A 12 5.08 12.90 8.41
CA ASN A 12 6.07 11.89 8.03
C ASN A 12 6.60 11.13 9.26
N GLN A 13 6.79 11.83 10.38
CA GLN A 13 7.18 11.21 11.65
C GLN A 13 6.13 10.22 12.16
N ILE A 14 4.83 10.57 12.10
CA ILE A 14 3.73 9.66 12.49
C ILE A 14 3.82 8.34 11.70
N VAL A 15 4.13 8.43 10.41
CA VAL A 15 4.29 7.26 9.55
C VAL A 15 5.51 6.44 9.95
N ASP A 16 6.64 7.08 10.22
CA ASP A 16 7.89 6.39 10.59
C ASP A 16 7.77 5.62 11.90
N GLU A 17 7.05 6.17 12.89
CA GLU A 17 6.79 5.52 14.18
C GLU A 17 5.95 4.24 14.04
N ARG A 18 5.20 4.08 12.94
CA ARG A 18 4.39 2.88 12.67
C ARG A 18 5.17 1.77 11.95
N LEU A 19 6.27 2.10 11.27
CA LEU A 19 7.03 1.14 10.46
C LEU A 19 7.58 0.02 11.34
N SER A 20 7.37 -1.23 10.90
CA SER A 20 7.94 -2.41 11.56
C SER A 20 9.46 -2.45 11.38
N ASP A 21 10.15 -3.11 12.30
CA ASP A 21 11.59 -3.39 12.14
C ASP A 21 11.80 -4.26 10.89
N ALA A 22 12.50 -3.70 9.90
CA ALA A 22 12.73 -4.36 8.63
C ALA A 22 13.59 -5.62 8.76
N SER A 23 14.51 -5.64 9.73
CA SER A 23 15.38 -6.80 10.00
C SER A 23 14.57 -7.93 10.64
N GLU A 24 13.67 -7.61 11.57
CA GLU A 24 12.77 -8.59 12.19
C GLU A 24 11.79 -9.19 11.17
N GLU A 25 11.18 -8.35 10.33
CA GLU A 25 10.27 -8.79 9.27
C GLU A 25 10.93 -9.82 8.33
N LEU A 26 12.18 -9.56 7.96
CA LEU A 26 12.94 -10.43 7.07
C LEU A 26 13.64 -11.60 7.79
N ALA A 27 13.89 -11.52 9.10
CA ALA A 27 14.40 -12.66 9.87
C ALA A 27 13.39 -13.81 9.93
N ASN A 28 12.10 -13.47 9.88
CA ASN A 28 11.00 -14.44 9.83
C ASN A 28 10.70 -14.95 8.40
N SER A 29 11.57 -14.62 7.44
CA SER A 29 11.49 -15.02 6.04
C SER A 29 12.53 -16.10 5.75
N PRO A 30 12.26 -17.13 4.91
CA PRO A 30 13.26 -18.15 4.55
C PRO A 30 14.35 -17.63 3.59
N TYR A 31 14.37 -16.32 3.32
CA TYR A 31 15.20 -15.65 2.34
C TYR A 31 16.26 -14.76 2.99
N ASN A 32 17.27 -14.33 2.23
CA ASN A 32 18.41 -13.59 2.73
C ASN A 32 18.02 -12.19 3.22
N THR A 33 18.04 -12.00 4.53
CA THR A 33 17.75 -10.72 5.19
C THR A 33 18.63 -9.58 4.68
N LYS A 34 19.95 -9.80 4.60
CA LYS A 34 20.90 -8.76 4.20
C LYS A 34 20.70 -8.32 2.75
N LEU A 35 20.40 -9.26 1.85
CA LEU A 35 20.09 -8.93 0.47
C LEU A 35 18.81 -8.10 0.40
N GLY A 36 17.75 -8.51 1.10
CA GLY A 36 16.47 -7.78 1.14
C GLY A 36 16.61 -6.34 1.63
N LEU A 37 17.33 -6.13 2.74
CA LEU A 37 17.59 -4.79 3.28
C LEU A 37 18.36 -3.91 2.29
N ASN A 38 19.46 -4.43 1.73
CA ASN A 38 20.26 -3.69 0.76
C ASN A 38 19.46 -3.33 -0.51
N MET A 39 18.61 -4.24 -0.98
CA MET A 39 17.75 -3.98 -2.14
C MET A 39 16.69 -2.95 -1.82
N ALA A 40 16.10 -2.97 -0.63
CA ALA A 40 15.12 -1.98 -0.18
C ALA A 40 15.72 -0.56 -0.13
N ASP A 41 16.90 -0.42 0.44
CA ASP A 41 17.61 0.86 0.50
C ASP A 41 17.95 1.40 -0.89
N ASP A 42 18.54 0.55 -1.74
CA ASP A 42 18.93 0.98 -3.08
C ASP A 42 17.71 1.21 -3.99
N ALA A 43 16.60 0.50 -3.80
CA ALA A 43 15.36 0.79 -4.51
C ALA A 43 14.81 2.17 -4.15
N ARG A 44 14.92 2.60 -2.88
CA ARG A 44 14.59 3.97 -2.47
C ARG A 44 15.51 5.00 -3.15
N LYS A 45 16.82 4.71 -3.28
CA LYS A 45 17.75 5.56 -4.03
C LYS A 45 17.43 5.63 -5.51
N VAL A 46 16.97 4.53 -6.12
CA VAL A 46 16.51 4.53 -7.52
C VAL A 46 15.34 5.48 -7.69
N VAL A 47 14.37 5.39 -6.78
CA VAL A 47 13.17 6.23 -6.79
C VAL A 47 13.52 7.71 -6.55
N ALA A 48 14.51 8.00 -5.70
CA ALA A 48 15.03 9.34 -5.46
C ALA A 48 15.96 9.87 -6.60
N GLY A 49 16.16 9.10 -7.68
CA GLY A 49 17.04 9.48 -8.80
C GLY A 49 18.55 9.42 -8.50
N GLN A 50 18.94 8.88 -7.34
CA GLN A 50 20.33 8.74 -6.89
C GLN A 50 21.03 7.50 -7.45
N LEU A 51 20.27 6.53 -7.99
CA LEU A 51 20.78 5.30 -8.61
C LEU A 51 20.00 4.98 -9.89
N GLY A 52 20.69 4.68 -10.99
CA GLY A 52 20.02 4.24 -12.22
C GLY A 52 19.42 2.83 -12.08
N ILE A 53 18.21 2.63 -12.61
CA ILE A 53 17.51 1.33 -12.53
C ILE A 53 18.28 0.18 -13.19
N GLN A 54 19.00 0.45 -14.29
CA GLN A 54 19.85 -0.55 -14.94
C GLN A 54 21.03 -0.96 -14.04
N SER A 55 21.64 0.01 -13.35
CA SER A 55 22.72 -0.24 -12.39
C SER A 55 22.22 -1.05 -11.19
N PHE A 56 21.00 -0.76 -10.70
CA PHE A 56 20.35 -1.54 -9.66
C PHE A 56 20.17 -3.00 -10.10
N HIS A 57 19.56 -3.26 -11.26
CA HIS A 57 19.38 -4.62 -11.75
C HIS A 57 20.70 -5.35 -11.95
N LYS A 58 21.70 -4.69 -12.55
CA LYS A 58 23.04 -5.26 -12.74
C LYS A 58 23.71 -5.62 -11.41
N LYS A 59 23.58 -4.77 -10.40
CA LYS A 59 24.17 -4.97 -9.06
C LYS A 59 23.62 -6.21 -8.37
N TYR A 60 22.31 -6.44 -8.44
CA TYR A 60 21.65 -7.52 -7.70
C TYR A 60 21.41 -8.80 -8.50
N HIS A 61 21.55 -8.79 -9.83
CA HIS A 61 21.24 -9.94 -10.69
C HIS A 61 21.91 -11.24 -10.24
N ALA A 62 23.22 -11.24 -10.00
CA ALA A 62 23.94 -12.44 -9.59
C ALA A 62 23.46 -12.98 -8.23
N SER A 63 23.22 -12.09 -7.25
CA SER A 63 22.70 -12.45 -5.93
C SER A 63 21.29 -13.02 -6.01
N LEU A 64 20.43 -12.40 -6.84
CA LEU A 64 19.06 -12.85 -7.06
C LEU A 64 19.01 -14.21 -7.74
N MET A 65 19.82 -14.43 -8.78
CA MET A 65 19.90 -15.74 -9.45
C MET A 65 20.40 -16.83 -8.50
N LYS A 66 21.35 -16.50 -7.62
CA LYS A 66 21.86 -17.45 -6.61
C LYS A 66 20.79 -17.85 -5.60
N GLU A 67 19.94 -16.90 -5.19
CA GLU A 67 18.96 -17.13 -4.13
C GLU A 67 17.62 -17.67 -4.64
N PHE A 68 17.12 -17.13 -5.75
CA PHE A 68 15.79 -17.42 -6.26
C PHE A 68 15.79 -18.31 -7.51
N GLY A 69 16.96 -18.54 -8.13
CA GLY A 69 17.12 -19.47 -9.25
C GLY A 69 16.13 -19.21 -10.39
N GLU A 70 15.39 -20.26 -10.77
CA GLU A 70 14.39 -20.23 -11.85
C GLU A 70 13.19 -19.33 -11.56
N HIS A 71 12.96 -18.93 -10.30
CA HIS A 71 11.86 -18.04 -9.96
C HIS A 71 12.11 -16.59 -10.38
N VAL A 72 13.36 -16.20 -10.66
CA VAL A 72 13.67 -14.84 -11.13
C VAL A 72 13.02 -14.61 -12.48
N ALA A 73 12.04 -13.71 -12.52
CA ALA A 73 11.31 -13.43 -13.74
C ALA A 73 12.00 -12.32 -14.55
N GLN A 74 12.02 -12.45 -15.88
CA GLN A 74 12.59 -11.45 -16.80
C GLN A 74 11.62 -10.33 -17.19
N GLU A 75 10.31 -10.56 -17.07
CA GLU A 75 9.28 -9.59 -17.42
C GLU A 75 8.12 -9.60 -16.40
N ALA A 76 7.48 -8.44 -16.25
CA ALA A 76 6.27 -8.30 -15.44
C ALA A 76 5.06 -8.83 -16.23
N PRO A 77 3.95 -9.20 -15.58
CA PRO A 77 2.71 -9.53 -16.28
C PRO A 77 2.28 -8.39 -17.23
N HIS A 78 1.64 -8.73 -18.35
CA HIS A 78 1.03 -7.73 -19.23
C HIS A 78 0.03 -6.87 -18.46
N THR A 79 0.21 -5.55 -18.51
CA THR A 79 -0.65 -4.59 -17.81
C THR A 79 -1.98 -4.46 -18.54
N LYS A 80 -3.07 -4.87 -17.89
CA LYS A 80 -4.44 -4.57 -18.34
C LYS A 80 -4.98 -3.43 -17.48
N GLY A 81 -5.14 -2.25 -18.07
CA GLY A 81 -5.79 -1.10 -17.44
C GLY A 81 -6.26 -0.13 -18.53
N ASN A 82 -7.32 0.63 -18.26
CA ASN A 82 -7.78 1.65 -19.20
C ASN A 82 -6.68 2.69 -19.43
N LYS A 83 -6.12 2.70 -20.64
CA LYS A 83 -5.13 3.70 -21.04
C LYS A 83 -5.78 5.08 -21.00
N GLY A 84 -5.21 6.00 -20.21
CA GLY A 84 -5.65 7.39 -20.10
C GLY A 84 -6.18 7.79 -18.72
N VAL A 85 -6.68 6.84 -17.92
CA VAL A 85 -7.13 7.09 -16.54
C VAL A 85 -5.94 6.99 -15.58
N LYS A 86 -5.85 7.86 -14.58
CA LYS A 86 -4.90 7.73 -13.46
C LYS A 86 -5.65 7.78 -12.14
N TRP A 87 -5.87 6.62 -11.53
CA TRP A 87 -6.58 6.56 -10.25
C TRP A 87 -5.78 7.19 -9.12
N GLY A 88 -6.44 8.02 -8.33
CA GLY A 88 -5.89 8.61 -7.12
C GLY A 88 -6.94 8.79 -6.04
N MET A 89 -6.46 9.05 -4.83
CA MET A 89 -7.30 9.32 -3.67
C MET A 89 -6.89 10.63 -3.02
N VAL A 90 -7.86 11.45 -2.63
CA VAL A 90 -7.63 12.62 -1.78
C VAL A 90 -8.31 12.40 -0.42
N ILE A 91 -7.60 12.66 0.68
CA ILE A 91 -8.09 12.51 2.05
C ILE A 91 -8.03 13.85 2.78
N ASP A 92 -9.18 14.44 3.11
CA ASP A 92 -9.27 15.68 3.89
C ASP A 92 -9.18 15.37 5.40
N LEU A 93 -8.05 15.74 6.00
CA LEU A 93 -7.76 15.44 7.40
C LEU A 93 -8.63 16.27 8.35
N GLN A 94 -9.13 17.44 7.93
CA GLN A 94 -10.04 18.25 8.75
C GLN A 94 -11.43 17.61 8.90
N LYS A 95 -11.81 16.76 7.94
CA LYS A 95 -13.06 16.00 7.98
C LYS A 95 -12.92 14.63 8.64
N CYS A 96 -11.69 14.15 8.81
CA CYS A 96 -11.46 12.82 9.34
C CYS A 96 -11.61 12.79 10.87
N VAL A 97 -12.72 12.21 11.33
CA VAL A 97 -13.02 12.09 12.77
C VAL A 97 -12.38 10.88 13.46
N GLY A 98 -11.63 10.04 12.73
CA GLY A 98 -10.97 8.86 13.30
C GLY A 98 -11.92 7.72 13.68
N CYS A 99 -13.02 7.54 12.94
CA CYS A 99 -14.04 6.53 13.27
C CYS A 99 -13.72 5.08 12.87
N ASP A 100 -12.59 4.84 12.19
CA ASP A 100 -12.18 3.53 11.66
C ASP A 100 -13.17 2.80 10.72
N SER A 101 -14.28 3.42 10.32
CA SER A 101 -15.23 2.81 9.37
C SER A 101 -14.54 2.39 8.07
N CYS A 102 -13.59 3.19 7.60
CA CYS A 102 -12.78 2.90 6.42
C CYS A 102 -11.81 1.71 6.59
N THR A 103 -11.38 1.41 7.82
CA THR A 103 -10.56 0.24 8.17
C THR A 103 -11.44 -1.01 8.13
N VAL A 104 -12.58 -0.95 8.83
CA VAL A 104 -13.55 -2.06 8.93
C VAL A 104 -14.15 -2.42 7.57
N ALA A 105 -14.60 -1.44 6.79
CA ALA A 105 -15.16 -1.70 5.47
C ALA A 105 -14.13 -2.30 4.52
N CYS A 106 -12.88 -1.84 4.56
CA CYS A 106 -11.82 -2.42 3.74
C CYS A 106 -11.54 -3.88 4.12
N LYS A 107 -11.55 -4.18 5.43
CA LYS A 107 -11.39 -5.53 5.97
C LYS A 107 -12.53 -6.47 5.56
N ALA A 108 -13.78 -5.99 5.65
CA ALA A 108 -14.96 -6.75 5.24
C ALA A 108 -14.98 -7.01 3.72
N GLU A 109 -14.78 -5.96 2.92
CA GLU A 109 -14.78 -6.04 1.46
C GLU A 109 -13.67 -6.95 0.93
N ASN A 110 -12.46 -6.84 1.48
CA ASN A 110 -11.29 -7.58 1.01
C ASN A 110 -10.99 -8.82 1.85
N ARG A 111 -11.89 -9.24 2.74
CA ARG A 111 -11.75 -10.41 3.64
C ARG A 111 -10.33 -10.58 4.17
N THR A 112 -9.79 -9.55 4.80
CA THR A 112 -8.41 -9.63 5.32
C THR A 112 -8.40 -10.44 6.61
N PRO A 113 -7.45 -11.37 6.79
CA PRO A 113 -7.38 -12.22 7.98
C PRO A 113 -6.97 -11.42 9.24
N PRO A 114 -6.94 -12.05 10.42
CA PRO A 114 -6.37 -11.45 11.62
C PRO A 114 -4.98 -10.85 11.36
N GLY A 115 -4.67 -9.72 12.01
CA GLY A 115 -3.39 -9.02 11.86
C GLY A 115 -3.18 -8.26 10.54
N ILE A 116 -4.02 -8.45 9.52
CA ILE A 116 -3.90 -7.76 8.23
C ILE A 116 -5.00 -6.70 8.08
N SER A 117 -4.55 -5.46 7.86
CA SER A 117 -5.40 -4.29 7.54
C SER A 117 -4.71 -3.45 6.46
N TYR A 118 -5.40 -3.21 5.35
CA TYR A 118 -4.85 -2.43 4.22
C TYR A 118 -4.95 -0.93 4.38
N ASN A 119 -5.76 -0.50 5.32
CA ASN A 119 -6.06 0.87 5.63
C ASN A 119 -6.16 0.93 7.14
N VAL A 120 -5.36 1.78 7.76
CA VAL A 120 -5.34 1.99 9.22
C VAL A 120 -5.43 3.48 9.48
N VAL A 121 -6.10 3.90 10.55
CA VAL A 121 -6.10 5.30 10.97
C VAL A 121 -5.07 5.45 12.08
N LEU A 122 -4.01 6.22 11.82
CA LEU A 122 -3.02 6.57 12.83
C LEU A 122 -3.51 7.79 13.59
N GLU A 123 -3.42 7.74 14.92
CA GLU A 123 -3.89 8.81 15.79
C GLU A 123 -2.71 9.41 16.55
N ARG A 124 -2.61 10.74 16.58
CA ARG A 124 -1.59 11.45 17.38
C ARG A 124 -2.21 12.61 18.13
N GLU A 125 -1.88 12.71 19.41
CA GLU A 125 -2.18 13.89 20.21
C GLU A 125 -1.08 14.95 20.01
N VAL A 126 -1.50 16.19 19.82
CA VAL A 126 -0.63 17.34 19.55
C VAL A 126 -1.01 18.47 20.48
N GLY A 127 0.00 19.16 21.02
CA GLY A 127 -0.18 20.25 21.96
C GLY A 127 0.13 19.83 23.40
N GLU A 128 -0.15 20.73 24.33
CA GLU A 128 0.08 20.53 25.75
C GLU A 128 -1.22 20.81 26.51
N PHE A 129 -1.50 20.04 27.56
CA PHE A 129 -2.69 20.24 28.38
C PHE A 129 -2.75 21.68 28.94
N PRO A 130 -3.90 22.39 28.87
CA PRO A 130 -5.22 21.93 28.45
C PRO A 130 -5.54 22.09 26.95
N HIS A 131 -4.60 22.52 26.13
CA HIS A 131 -4.75 22.79 24.70
C HIS A 131 -4.25 21.62 23.84
N LEU A 132 -4.89 20.47 24.00
CA LEU A 132 -4.63 19.26 23.21
C LEU A 132 -5.54 19.21 21.98
N SER A 133 -5.04 18.60 20.90
CA SER A 133 -5.82 18.25 19.73
C SER A 133 -5.40 16.88 19.22
N LYS A 134 -6.36 16.17 18.61
CA LYS A 134 -6.14 14.85 18.03
C LYS A 134 -6.06 14.97 16.53
N VAL A 135 -5.05 14.34 15.93
CA VAL A 135 -4.88 14.26 14.49
C VAL A 135 -5.05 12.82 14.06
N ASN A 136 -5.92 12.61 13.08
CA ASN A 136 -6.20 11.31 12.50
C ASN A 136 -5.59 11.28 11.10
N LEU A 137 -4.67 10.35 10.86
CA LEU A 137 -3.98 10.16 9.58
C LEU A 137 -4.31 8.78 9.02
N PRO A 138 -5.29 8.67 8.11
CA PRO A 138 -5.60 7.41 7.48
C PRO A 138 -4.55 7.00 6.45
N MET A 139 -4.10 5.74 6.52
CA MET A 139 -2.94 5.21 5.80
C MET A 139 -3.29 3.99 4.94
N PRO A 140 -3.84 4.19 3.73
CA PRO A 140 -3.90 3.14 2.71
C PRO A 140 -2.54 2.98 1.99
N CYS A 141 -2.43 2.02 1.07
CA CYS A 141 -1.32 2.03 0.10
C CYS A 141 -1.35 3.30 -0.74
N MET A 142 -0.19 3.91 -0.96
CA MET A 142 -0.08 5.17 -1.69
C MET A 142 -0.12 5.04 -3.22
N HIS A 143 -0.06 3.80 -3.75
CA HIS A 143 -0.05 3.52 -5.19
C HIS A 143 0.95 4.39 -5.98
N CYS A 144 2.18 4.48 -5.48
CA CYS A 144 3.23 5.37 -5.98
C CYS A 144 3.46 5.27 -7.50
N ASP A 145 3.77 6.41 -8.12
CA ASP A 145 4.18 6.48 -9.54
C ASP A 145 5.49 5.77 -9.80
N ASN A 146 6.45 5.92 -8.88
CA ASN A 146 7.74 5.24 -8.85
C ASN A 146 7.81 4.31 -7.63
N PRO A 147 7.15 3.13 -7.67
CA PRO A 147 7.01 2.29 -6.49
C PRO A 147 8.30 1.51 -6.18
N PRO A 148 8.99 1.77 -5.05
CA PRO A 148 10.21 1.03 -4.68
C PRO A 148 9.92 -0.47 -4.48
N CYS A 149 8.72 -0.77 -3.97
CA CYS A 149 8.23 -2.12 -3.77
C CYS A 149 8.11 -2.97 -5.06
N VAL A 150 7.95 -2.34 -6.24
CA VAL A 150 7.98 -3.04 -7.53
C VAL A 150 9.41 -3.36 -7.95
N GLN A 151 10.34 -2.43 -7.72
CA GLN A 151 11.74 -2.59 -8.12
C GLN A 151 12.45 -3.74 -7.41
N VAL A 152 12.08 -3.99 -6.14
CA VAL A 152 12.71 -5.04 -5.33
C VAL A 152 12.14 -6.44 -5.56
N CYS A 153 11.08 -6.62 -6.34
CA CYS A 153 10.42 -7.91 -6.48
C CYS A 153 11.18 -8.82 -7.46
N PRO A 154 11.85 -9.90 -7.00
CA PRO A 154 12.70 -10.72 -7.86
C PRO A 154 11.91 -11.52 -8.91
N VAL A 155 10.69 -11.89 -8.56
CA VAL A 155 9.77 -12.69 -9.41
C VAL A 155 8.80 -11.83 -10.21
N ARG A 156 8.92 -10.50 -10.08
CA ARG A 156 8.02 -9.49 -10.69
C ARG A 156 6.53 -9.77 -10.44
N ALA A 157 6.19 -10.26 -9.26
CA ALA A 157 4.81 -10.47 -8.81
C ALA A 157 4.08 -9.16 -8.54
N THR A 158 4.78 -8.10 -8.13
CA THR A 158 4.15 -6.78 -7.98
C THR A 158 4.50 -5.87 -9.15
N PHE A 159 3.50 -5.19 -9.68
CA PHE A 159 3.60 -4.39 -10.90
C PHE A 159 2.59 -3.23 -10.85
N LYS A 160 2.78 -2.24 -11.73
CA LYS A 160 1.88 -1.09 -11.88
C LYS A 160 1.04 -1.26 -13.14
N LEU A 161 -0.27 -1.14 -13.01
CA LEU A 161 -1.20 -1.12 -14.14
C LEU A 161 -1.12 0.22 -14.89
N ASP A 162 -1.57 0.23 -16.14
CA ASP A 162 -1.63 1.43 -16.99
C ASP A 162 -2.46 2.56 -16.36
N ASN A 163 -3.41 2.21 -15.49
CA ASN A 163 -4.27 3.16 -14.78
C ASN A 163 -3.67 3.70 -13.47
N GLY A 164 -2.40 3.41 -13.18
CA GLY A 164 -1.67 3.86 -11.98
C GLY A 164 -1.77 2.94 -10.76
N ILE A 165 -2.67 1.96 -10.76
CA ILE A 165 -2.82 1.05 -9.62
C ILE A 165 -1.63 0.08 -9.54
N VAL A 166 -0.83 0.19 -8.49
CA VAL A 166 0.12 -0.86 -8.09
C VAL A 166 -0.66 -2.07 -7.59
N THR A 167 -0.41 -3.27 -8.10
CA THR A 167 -1.07 -4.53 -7.71
C THR A 167 -0.06 -5.66 -7.45
N ILE A 168 -0.56 -6.82 -7.02
CA ILE A 168 0.21 -8.05 -6.79
C ILE A 168 -0.49 -9.20 -7.52
N ASP A 169 0.29 -9.96 -8.27
CA ASP A 169 -0.04 -11.30 -8.74
C ASP A 169 0.39 -12.29 -7.66
N ASN A 170 -0.59 -12.85 -6.94
CA ASN A 170 -0.31 -13.76 -5.84
C ASN A 170 0.15 -15.14 -6.31
N ASP A 171 -0.14 -15.54 -7.55
CA ASP A 171 0.33 -16.84 -8.09
C ASP A 171 1.82 -16.80 -8.43
N ARG A 172 2.34 -15.62 -8.74
CA ARG A 172 3.79 -15.38 -8.90
C ARG A 172 4.48 -15.05 -7.59
N CYS A 173 3.76 -14.64 -6.55
CA CYS A 173 4.35 -14.16 -5.32
C CYS A 173 4.94 -15.32 -4.49
N ILE A 174 6.25 -15.31 -4.32
CA ILE A 174 6.97 -16.30 -3.50
C ILE A 174 7.09 -15.92 -2.02
N GLY A 175 6.45 -14.83 -1.58
CA GLY A 175 6.44 -14.46 -0.17
C GLY A 175 7.78 -13.97 0.42
N CYS A 176 8.75 -13.54 -0.40
CA CYS A 176 10.08 -13.12 0.09
C CYS A 176 10.13 -11.88 1.00
N ARG A 177 9.03 -11.10 1.06
CA ARG A 177 8.84 -9.92 1.92
C ARG A 177 9.75 -8.71 1.64
N TYR A 178 10.63 -8.76 0.64
CA TYR A 178 11.48 -7.61 0.26
C TYR A 178 10.66 -6.36 -0.07
N CYS A 179 9.49 -6.54 -0.69
CA CYS A 179 8.59 -5.44 -1.00
C CYS A 179 7.96 -4.77 0.23
N ILE A 180 7.85 -5.47 1.37
CA ILE A 180 7.35 -4.93 2.64
C ILE A 180 8.35 -3.91 3.17
N VAL A 181 9.62 -4.31 3.32
CA VAL A 181 10.68 -3.44 3.84
C VAL A 181 11.07 -2.30 2.89
N ALA A 182 10.84 -2.46 1.59
CA ALA A 182 11.05 -1.40 0.61
C ALA A 182 9.95 -0.33 0.61
N CYS A 183 8.79 -0.59 1.24
CA CYS A 183 7.69 0.36 1.28
C CYS A 183 7.94 1.42 2.36
N PRO A 184 8.09 2.72 2.02
CA PRO A 184 8.33 3.76 3.01
C PRO A 184 7.10 4.13 3.84
N TYR A 185 5.96 3.48 3.58
CA TYR A 185 4.67 3.73 4.24
C TYR A 185 4.14 2.53 5.03
N GLY A 186 4.87 1.40 5.06
CA GLY A 186 4.43 0.19 5.77
C GLY A 186 3.13 -0.44 5.23
N ALA A 187 2.77 -0.16 3.98
CA ALA A 187 1.43 -0.47 3.44
C ALA A 187 1.30 -1.88 2.82
N ARG A 188 2.12 -2.84 3.25
CA ARG A 188 2.13 -4.22 2.76
C ARG A 188 2.22 -5.18 3.93
N SER A 189 1.52 -6.30 3.82
CA SER A 189 1.46 -7.32 4.89
C SER A 189 1.65 -8.70 4.30
N TYR A 190 2.37 -9.57 5.02
CA TYR A 190 2.51 -10.97 4.66
C TYR A 190 1.34 -11.79 5.22
N ASP A 191 0.78 -12.70 4.42
CA ASP A 191 -0.30 -13.58 4.84
C ASP A 191 0.25 -14.87 5.46
N PHE A 192 0.29 -14.91 6.80
CA PHE A 192 0.75 -16.06 7.59
C PHE A 192 -0.23 -17.24 7.59
N GLY A 193 -1.46 -17.06 7.07
CA GLY A 193 -2.48 -18.11 7.07
C GLY A 193 -3.43 -18.06 8.25
N GLU A 194 -3.35 -17.03 9.10
CA GLU A 194 -4.32 -16.76 10.15
C GLU A 194 -5.75 -16.66 9.57
N SER A 195 -6.73 -17.00 10.40
CA SER A 195 -8.14 -17.06 10.01
C SER A 195 -9.05 -16.67 11.17
N TYR A 196 -10.24 -16.16 10.84
CA TYR A 196 -11.33 -15.93 11.79
C TYR A 196 -12.26 -17.14 11.93
N GLU A 197 -11.93 -18.32 11.39
CA GLU A 197 -12.84 -19.48 11.37
C GLU A 197 -13.31 -19.90 12.77
N ASP A 198 -12.46 -19.70 13.79
CA ASP A 198 -12.79 -19.99 15.18
C ASP A 198 -13.84 -19.02 15.76
N GLU A 199 -13.95 -17.80 15.22
CA GLU A 199 -14.91 -16.77 15.67
C GLU A 199 -16.07 -16.51 14.68
N MET A 200 -15.89 -16.85 13.41
CA MET A 200 -16.79 -16.58 12.30
C MET A 200 -16.95 -17.82 11.42
N LEU A 201 -18.11 -18.47 11.55
CA LEU A 201 -18.48 -19.63 10.73
C LEU A 201 -18.39 -19.30 9.23
N GLY A 202 -17.62 -20.10 8.49
CA GLY A 202 -17.52 -19.99 7.04
C GLY A 202 -16.64 -18.85 6.55
N PHE A 203 -15.77 -18.28 7.40
CA PHE A 203 -14.79 -17.30 6.96
C PHE A 203 -13.88 -17.86 5.86
N ASN A 204 -13.43 -19.11 6.00
CA ASN A 204 -12.58 -19.80 5.02
C ASN A 204 -13.35 -20.33 3.80
N ASP A 205 -14.68 -20.32 3.82
CA ASP A 205 -15.48 -20.90 2.73
C ASP A 205 -15.43 -20.07 1.45
N VAL A 206 -15.13 -18.78 1.56
CA VAL A 206 -15.05 -17.88 0.40
C VAL A 206 -13.76 -17.09 0.44
N THR A 207 -12.97 -17.18 -0.63
CA THR A 207 -11.77 -16.35 -0.76
C THR A 207 -12.11 -14.87 -0.85
N SER A 208 -11.12 -14.05 -0.51
CA SER A 208 -11.21 -12.62 -0.75
C SER A 208 -11.48 -12.34 -2.24
N PRO A 209 -12.38 -11.40 -2.58
CA PRO A 209 -12.52 -10.90 -3.95
C PRO A 209 -11.31 -10.04 -4.36
N GLU A 210 -10.41 -9.75 -3.42
CA GLU A 210 -9.14 -9.10 -3.70
C GLU A 210 -8.43 -9.88 -4.81
N TYR A 211 -8.09 -9.18 -5.89
CA TYR A 211 -7.49 -9.69 -7.12
C TYR A 211 -8.46 -10.32 -8.14
N GLY A 212 -9.78 -10.23 -7.93
CA GLY A 212 -10.79 -10.53 -8.95
C GLY A 212 -10.84 -12.00 -9.39
N ILE A 213 -10.23 -12.90 -8.61
CA ILE A 213 -10.14 -14.34 -8.93
C ILE A 213 -10.79 -15.11 -7.80
N GLU A 214 -11.79 -15.92 -8.14
CA GLU A 214 -12.40 -16.87 -7.22
C GLU A 214 -11.46 -18.08 -7.02
N ARG A 215 -10.96 -18.26 -5.80
CA ARG A 215 -9.97 -19.31 -5.47
C ARG A 215 -10.56 -20.44 -4.62
N GLY A 216 -11.88 -20.45 -4.43
CA GLY A 216 -12.59 -21.41 -3.59
C GLY A 216 -12.33 -21.18 -2.10
N LYS A 217 -12.06 -22.28 -1.37
CA LYS A 217 -11.79 -22.22 0.07
C LYS A 217 -10.38 -21.74 0.38
N ARG A 218 -10.24 -20.96 1.45
CA ARG A 218 -8.96 -20.54 2.00
C ARG A 218 -8.35 -21.69 2.82
N GLU A 219 -7.25 -22.25 2.33
CA GLU A 219 -6.60 -23.41 2.93
C GLU A 219 -5.07 -23.21 3.01
N PRO A 220 -4.39 -23.83 3.99
CA PRO A 220 -2.94 -23.80 4.06
C PRO A 220 -2.28 -24.20 2.73
N LYS A 221 -1.20 -23.51 2.36
CA LYS A 221 -0.44 -23.72 1.11
C LYS A 221 -1.21 -23.39 -0.18
N LYS A 222 -2.40 -22.77 -0.10
CA LYS A 222 -3.09 -22.19 -1.25
C LYS A 222 -3.03 -20.67 -1.23
N THR A 223 -2.85 -20.08 -2.41
CA THR A 223 -2.95 -18.63 -2.61
C THR A 223 -4.28 -18.09 -2.08
N PRO A 224 -4.31 -16.99 -1.29
CA PRO A 224 -3.22 -16.03 -1.05
C PRO A 224 -2.35 -16.30 0.19
N ILE A 225 -2.53 -17.41 0.91
CA ILE A 225 -1.67 -17.74 2.06
C ILE A 225 -0.22 -17.91 1.59
N GLY A 226 0.72 -17.34 2.35
CA GLY A 226 2.15 -17.35 2.01
C GLY A 226 2.55 -16.26 1.00
N THR A 227 1.65 -15.34 0.68
CA THR A 227 1.91 -14.23 -0.25
C THR A 227 1.80 -12.88 0.45
N VAL A 228 2.33 -11.84 -0.18
CA VAL A 228 2.16 -10.46 0.29
C VAL A 228 0.84 -9.91 -0.22
N ARG A 229 0.12 -9.20 0.65
CA ARG A 229 -1.14 -8.53 0.36
C ARG A 229 -1.07 -7.04 0.66
N LYS A 230 -1.95 -6.25 0.04
CA LYS A 230 -2.02 -4.79 0.22
C LYS A 230 -3.31 -4.21 -0.36
N CYS A 231 -3.62 -2.96 0.00
CA CYS A 231 -4.63 -2.17 -0.70
C CYS A 231 -4.37 -2.17 -2.21
N ASN A 232 -5.38 -2.48 -3.02
CA ASN A 232 -5.36 -2.43 -4.48
C ASN A 232 -6.36 -1.40 -5.04
N PHE A 233 -6.74 -0.40 -4.24
CA PHE A 233 -7.87 0.52 -4.49
C PHE A 233 -9.20 -0.19 -4.80
N CYS A 234 -9.42 -1.37 -4.22
CA CYS A 234 -10.60 -2.19 -4.48
C CYS A 234 -10.81 -2.40 -5.99
N LEU A 235 -9.75 -2.82 -6.70
CA LEU A 235 -9.77 -3.00 -8.16
C LEU A 235 -11.03 -3.75 -8.65
N HIS A 236 -11.46 -4.78 -7.92
CA HIS A 236 -12.65 -5.58 -8.23
C HIS A 236 -13.96 -4.78 -8.14
N ARG A 237 -14.04 -3.74 -7.31
CA ARG A 237 -15.16 -2.79 -7.27
C ARG A 237 -15.11 -1.80 -8.43
N LEU A 238 -13.92 -1.28 -8.73
CA LEU A 238 -13.73 -0.35 -9.85
C LEU A 238 -14.13 -1.00 -11.19
N GLU A 239 -13.85 -2.28 -11.37
CA GLU A 239 -14.26 -3.05 -12.55
C GLU A 239 -15.78 -3.20 -12.68
N ARG A 240 -16.52 -3.09 -11.57
CA ARG A 240 -18.00 -3.03 -11.55
C ARG A 240 -18.57 -1.62 -11.64
N GLY A 241 -17.72 -0.59 -11.71
CA GLY A 241 -18.12 0.82 -11.68
C GLY A 241 -18.48 1.34 -10.28
N GLU A 242 -18.07 0.65 -9.23
CA GLU A 242 -18.29 1.05 -7.83
C GLU A 242 -17.07 1.81 -7.29
N GLU A 243 -17.27 2.69 -6.31
CA GLU A 243 -16.18 3.31 -5.57
C GLU A 243 -15.49 2.31 -4.61
N PRO A 244 -14.23 2.56 -4.19
CA PRO A 244 -13.60 1.75 -3.16
C PRO A 244 -14.41 1.76 -1.86
N ALA A 245 -14.55 0.60 -1.20
CA ALA A 245 -15.39 0.47 0.00
C ALA A 245 -15.01 1.44 1.13
N CYS A 246 -13.71 1.80 1.24
CA CYS A 246 -13.24 2.75 2.24
C CYS A 246 -13.66 4.21 1.98
N VAL A 247 -14.02 4.54 0.73
CA VAL A 247 -14.53 5.84 0.29
C VAL A 247 -16.03 5.90 0.56
N GLU A 248 -16.77 4.90 0.07
CA GLU A 248 -18.24 4.82 0.18
C GLU A 248 -18.71 4.84 1.65
N THR A 249 -17.98 4.21 2.56
CA THR A 249 -18.34 4.14 3.99
C THR A 249 -17.98 5.41 4.79
N CYS A 250 -17.24 6.36 4.21
CA CYS A 250 -16.61 7.43 4.98
C CYS A 250 -17.65 8.43 5.51
N ILE A 251 -18.04 8.28 6.77
CA ILE A 251 -19.09 9.12 7.41
C ILE A 251 -18.79 10.63 7.42
N GLY A 252 -17.52 11.01 7.31
CA GLY A 252 -17.11 12.42 7.30
C GLY A 252 -16.97 13.00 5.89
N ASP A 253 -17.22 12.22 4.83
CA ASP A 253 -16.88 12.57 3.44
C ASP A 253 -15.46 13.12 3.32
N ALA A 254 -14.54 12.46 4.03
CA ALA A 254 -13.14 12.84 4.07
C ALA A 254 -12.35 12.24 2.91
N ARG A 255 -12.83 11.15 2.30
CA ARG A 255 -12.13 10.42 1.24
C ARG A 255 -12.80 10.67 -0.10
N PHE A 256 -12.00 10.99 -1.10
CA PHE A 256 -12.43 11.19 -2.46
C PHE A 256 -11.59 10.31 -3.37
N PHE A 257 -12.21 9.61 -4.31
CA PHE A 257 -11.52 8.73 -5.25
C PHE A 257 -11.97 9.02 -6.68
N GLY A 258 -11.02 8.94 -7.63
CA GLY A 258 -11.29 9.43 -8.98
C GLY A 258 -10.07 9.49 -9.87
N ASP A 259 -10.30 9.94 -11.10
CA ASP A 259 -9.25 10.12 -12.10
C ASP A 259 -8.49 11.44 -11.88
N LEU A 260 -7.19 11.35 -11.61
CA LEU A 260 -6.28 12.48 -11.47
C LEU A 260 -5.96 13.15 -12.82
N ASN A 261 -6.15 12.45 -13.94
CA ASN A 261 -5.91 13.00 -15.27
C ASN A 261 -7.11 13.80 -15.81
N ASP A 262 -8.32 13.58 -15.28
CA ASP A 262 -9.49 14.37 -15.64
C ASP A 262 -9.54 15.67 -14.80
N PRO A 263 -9.27 16.85 -15.39
CA PRO A 263 -9.28 18.11 -14.66
C PRO A 263 -10.66 18.51 -14.13
N ASN A 264 -11.74 17.91 -14.66
CA ASN A 264 -13.08 18.16 -14.18
C ASN A 264 -13.46 17.31 -12.97
N SER A 265 -12.70 16.24 -12.70
CA SER A 265 -12.96 15.36 -11.57
C SER A 265 -12.78 16.08 -10.23
N THR A 266 -13.59 15.70 -9.24
CA THR A 266 -13.48 16.24 -7.88
C THR A 266 -12.09 15.99 -7.30
N VAL A 267 -11.51 14.82 -7.55
CA VAL A 267 -10.19 14.44 -7.04
C VAL A 267 -9.09 15.30 -7.66
N ALA A 268 -9.09 15.54 -8.97
CA ALA A 268 -8.09 16.39 -9.60
C ALA A 268 -8.16 17.84 -9.09
N LYS A 269 -9.37 18.36 -8.86
CA LYS A 269 -9.56 19.69 -8.26
C LYS A 269 -9.04 19.78 -6.83
N LEU A 270 -9.35 18.78 -6.00
CA LEU A 270 -8.87 18.73 -4.61
C LEU A 270 -7.35 18.50 -4.54
N ALA A 271 -6.78 17.70 -5.44
CA ALA A 271 -5.34 17.47 -5.53
C ALA A 271 -4.54 18.75 -5.84
N ASN A 272 -5.14 19.71 -6.54
CA ASN A 272 -4.54 21.02 -6.84
C ASN A 272 -4.89 22.10 -5.80
N ASN A 273 -5.58 21.75 -4.71
CA ASN A 273 -5.92 22.70 -3.65
C ASN A 273 -4.64 23.15 -2.91
N PRO A 274 -4.53 24.43 -2.47
CA PRO A 274 -3.37 24.90 -1.69
C PRO A 274 -3.14 24.15 -0.36
N ARG A 275 -4.16 23.46 0.17
CA ARG A 275 -4.06 22.59 1.36
C ARG A 275 -3.48 21.22 1.05
N ALA A 276 -3.32 20.86 -0.23
CA ALA A 276 -2.89 19.56 -0.66
C ALA A 276 -1.40 19.33 -0.38
N PHE A 277 -1.06 18.17 0.17
CA PHE A 277 0.31 17.73 0.36
C PHE A 277 0.42 16.21 0.17
N ARG A 278 1.65 15.73 0.03
CA ARG A 278 1.97 14.31 -0.15
C ARG A 278 2.94 13.88 0.94
N LEU A 279 2.70 12.72 1.53
CA LEU A 279 3.61 12.15 2.52
C LEU A 279 4.92 11.72 1.85
N LYS A 280 6.04 12.04 2.51
CA LYS A 280 7.41 11.67 2.10
C LYS A 280 7.69 12.08 0.65
N SER A 281 7.33 13.32 0.30
CA SER A 281 7.48 13.89 -1.05
C SER A 281 8.96 13.96 -1.49
N ASP A 282 9.87 14.12 -0.53
CA ASP A 282 11.32 14.10 -0.67
C ASP A 282 11.89 12.80 -1.24
N LEU A 283 11.19 11.67 -1.05
CA LEU A 283 11.65 10.37 -1.55
C LEU A 283 11.53 10.18 -3.07
N GLY A 284 10.78 11.04 -3.77
CA GLY A 284 10.59 10.92 -5.23
C GLY A 284 9.65 9.79 -5.68
N ALA A 285 8.96 9.12 -4.74
CA ALA A 285 8.05 8.01 -5.04
C ALA A 285 6.79 8.43 -5.80
N GLY A 286 6.37 9.69 -5.67
CA GLY A 286 5.14 10.21 -6.30
C GLY A 286 3.89 9.47 -5.81
N PRO A 287 3.52 9.56 -4.52
CA PRO A 287 2.31 8.93 -4.01
C PRO A 287 1.05 9.51 -4.66
N ASN A 288 0.11 8.63 -5.02
CA ASN A 288 -1.18 8.95 -5.64
C ASN A 288 -2.33 9.03 -4.62
N VAL A 289 -2.00 8.94 -3.33
CA VAL A 289 -2.85 9.36 -2.22
C VAL A 289 -2.34 10.71 -1.74
N ILE A 290 -3.23 11.70 -1.74
CA ILE A 290 -2.95 13.10 -1.45
C ILE A 290 -3.78 13.49 -0.23
N TYR A 291 -3.20 14.29 0.67
CA TYR A 291 -3.87 14.71 1.88
C TYR A 291 -4.19 16.20 1.83
N LEU A 292 -5.30 16.63 2.43
CA LEU A 292 -5.59 18.03 2.69
C LEU A 292 -5.43 18.30 4.18
N LYS A 293 -4.65 19.33 4.54
CA LYS A 293 -4.48 19.81 5.92
C LYS A 293 -5.50 20.86 6.33
#